data_AF-A0A1T5GLL3-F1
#
_entry.id   AF-A0A1T5GLL3-F1
#
_cell.length_a   1.000
_cell.length_b   1.000
_cell.length_c   1.000
_cell.angle_alpha   90.00
_cell.angle_beta   90.00
_cell.angle_gamma   90.00
#
_symmetry.space_group_name_H-M   'P 1'
#
loop_
_entity.id
_entity.type
_entity.pdbx_description
1 polymer ?
#
loop_
_entity_poly.entity_id
_entity_poly.type
_entity_poly.pdbx_seq_one_letter_code
_entity_poly.pdbx_strand_id
1 'polypeptide(L)'
;MKRVVCVVVFVVMVAIVNAASFFVTVDGTADGIGTHNHPWDLQTALDHPEDVQPGDTIWIHGGLYTGVFTSHLRGREGAPIILRSIPGETVVIDGNSDGDELGVLNIMGQYTWYWGLTITNSDITGENYYRDGIYFIGHSNKVINCYIHNNGGNGVGFWRPATSSEIYGTIIYHNGFRGSRRGHGHGIYGQNQTGTKLIRDNVLFNSFGIGIQIYTEEGAIEGFVLEGNIIFNSGIPGNRAIDRNILVGGLQPADRISIRNNIIYNRPQYSSKASVQLGYGVENRNAEFSDNIIVDGTLHVIKGWNSLQIVRNRFFARNPETPLIAFEDFSLINNPVINNNQYFAGTLNFDSFSEWQIKSNQDQNSTFQSRVPVISTYEISVNRYEKGRGQIAVFNWGNQEFVSVNLSPVLSVGQEFQIFDVQNLSGNPVLSGVYKGGTIQLPMRLTDIELPFLEDSFKDELVHTSPEFGIFLVLPVKDGYATGPEVSEVLPMKIRKCYPNPTVDILAVDFYAPSRDILKAEVFDEAGRLMHHEEYRATFGDNTLILNLASLSGGVYIISLSGTSGQKSECKVLKRDFVLNMNSGGGVKVDDESDQDRENFD
;
A
#
# COMPACT_ATOMS: atom_id res chain seq x y z
N MET A 1 36.37 -35.93 -55.00
CA MET A 1 35.85 -35.99 -53.63
C MET A 1 34.75 -34.94 -53.47
N LYS A 2 33.47 -35.34 -53.50
CA LYS A 2 32.34 -34.44 -53.24
C LYS A 2 32.04 -34.48 -51.75
N ARG A 3 32.20 -33.35 -51.06
CA ARG A 3 31.83 -33.18 -49.66
C ARG A 3 30.31 -33.04 -49.57
N VAL A 4 29.67 -33.96 -48.86
CA VAL A 4 28.26 -33.85 -48.46
C VAL A 4 28.24 -32.99 -47.20
N VAL A 5 27.65 -31.80 -47.29
CA VAL A 5 27.35 -30.97 -46.11
C VAL A 5 25.97 -31.41 -45.61
N CYS A 6 25.94 -32.01 -44.44
CA CYS A 6 24.71 -32.37 -43.74
C CYS A 6 24.25 -31.14 -42.95
N VAL A 7 23.16 -30.51 -43.36
CA VAL A 7 22.54 -29.41 -42.62
C VAL A 7 21.55 -30.04 -41.63
N VAL A 8 21.89 -29.99 -40.35
CA VAL A 8 20.98 -30.36 -39.25
C VAL A 8 20.12 -29.14 -38.94
N VAL A 9 18.83 -29.22 -39.24
CA VAL A 9 17.84 -28.19 -38.88
C VAL A 9 17.34 -28.49 -37.47
N PHE A 10 17.71 -27.63 -36.50
CA PHE A 10 17.11 -27.64 -35.17
C PHE A 10 15.72 -27.00 -35.24
N VAL A 11 14.66 -27.81 -35.15
CA VAL A 11 13.29 -27.32 -34.96
C VAL A 11 13.11 -27.05 -33.47
N VAL A 12 13.16 -25.79 -33.07
CA VAL A 12 12.76 -25.35 -31.72
C VAL A 12 11.23 -25.33 -31.70
N MET A 13 10.60 -26.38 -31.16
CA MET A 13 9.17 -26.32 -30.80
C MET A 13 9.04 -25.38 -29.61
N VAL A 14 8.52 -24.17 -29.85
CA VAL A 14 8.05 -23.28 -28.79
C VAL A 14 6.67 -23.77 -28.37
N ALA A 15 6.59 -24.51 -27.27
CA ALA A 15 5.30 -24.81 -26.64
C ALA A 15 4.73 -23.51 -26.08
N ILE A 16 3.62 -23.04 -26.63
CA ILE A 16 2.83 -21.97 -26.03
C ILE A 16 2.08 -22.60 -24.85
N VAL A 17 2.64 -22.49 -23.65
CA VAL A 17 1.94 -22.88 -22.42
C VAL A 17 0.98 -21.75 -22.08
N ASN A 18 -0.31 -21.96 -22.32
CA ASN A 18 -1.35 -21.05 -21.86
C ASN A 18 -1.61 -21.32 -20.37
N ALA A 19 -1.86 -20.25 -19.61
CA ALA A 19 -2.32 -20.36 -18.23
C ALA A 19 -3.61 -21.20 -18.17
N ALA A 20 -3.63 -22.21 -17.30
CA ALA A 20 -4.80 -23.05 -17.07
C ALA A 20 -5.81 -22.35 -16.14
N SER A 21 -7.05 -22.82 -16.17
CA SER A 21 -8.11 -22.39 -15.27
C SER A 21 -8.66 -23.59 -14.51
N PHE A 22 -8.70 -23.48 -13.20
CA PHE A 22 -9.28 -24.47 -12.28
C PHE A 22 -10.49 -23.88 -11.56
N PHE A 23 -11.38 -24.75 -11.07
CA PHE A 23 -12.67 -24.36 -10.48
C PHE A 23 -12.87 -24.98 -9.11
N VAL A 24 -13.38 -24.15 -8.21
CA VAL A 24 -13.73 -24.48 -6.83
C VAL A 24 -15.21 -24.16 -6.59
N THR A 25 -15.95 -25.06 -5.95
CA THR A 25 -17.33 -24.86 -5.50
C THR A 25 -17.49 -25.28 -4.04
N VAL A 26 -18.57 -24.84 -3.38
CA VAL A 26 -18.88 -25.22 -1.98
C VAL A 26 -19.03 -26.74 -1.84
N ASP A 27 -19.60 -27.39 -2.84
CA ASP A 27 -19.88 -28.82 -2.92
C ASP A 27 -18.83 -29.61 -3.73
N GLY A 28 -17.71 -28.97 -4.10
CA GLY A 28 -16.59 -29.62 -4.73
C GLY A 28 -15.97 -30.69 -3.82
N THR A 29 -15.07 -31.50 -4.37
CA THR A 29 -14.47 -32.61 -3.60
C THR A 29 -12.98 -32.74 -3.85
N ALA A 30 -12.29 -33.37 -2.90
CA ALA A 30 -10.88 -33.73 -3.03
C ALA A 30 -10.58 -34.71 -4.18
N ASP A 31 -11.58 -35.51 -4.58
CA ASP A 31 -11.47 -36.42 -5.74
C ASP A 31 -11.71 -35.71 -7.09
N GLY A 32 -12.07 -34.42 -7.07
CA GLY A 32 -12.19 -33.58 -8.25
C GLY A 32 -10.86 -33.41 -8.99
N ILE A 33 -10.93 -32.92 -10.22
CA ILE A 33 -9.75 -32.59 -11.05
C ILE A 33 -9.68 -31.09 -11.37
N GLY A 34 -10.36 -30.27 -10.58
CA GLY A 34 -10.39 -28.81 -10.72
C GLY A 34 -11.05 -28.32 -12.01
N THR A 35 -11.86 -29.14 -12.68
CA THR A 35 -12.62 -28.72 -13.88
C THR A 35 -14.01 -28.25 -13.51
N HIS A 36 -14.68 -27.51 -14.39
CA HIS A 36 -16.05 -27.04 -14.14
C HIS A 36 -17.07 -28.17 -13.85
N ASN A 37 -16.83 -29.38 -14.38
CA ASN A 37 -17.71 -30.54 -14.15
C ASN A 37 -17.28 -31.39 -12.93
N HIS A 38 -16.04 -31.24 -12.49
CA HIS A 38 -15.47 -31.96 -11.34
C HIS A 38 -14.60 -30.97 -10.55
N PRO A 39 -15.24 -29.98 -9.90
CA PRO A 39 -14.54 -28.93 -9.18
C PRO A 39 -13.91 -29.47 -7.90
N TRP A 40 -12.88 -28.78 -7.41
CA TRP A 40 -12.32 -29.05 -6.10
C TRP A 40 -13.15 -28.39 -4.99
N ASP A 41 -13.08 -28.95 -3.78
CA ASP A 41 -13.35 -28.14 -2.59
C ASP A 41 -12.23 -27.10 -2.38
N LEU A 42 -12.47 -26.12 -1.51
CA LEU A 42 -11.54 -25.01 -1.33
C LEU A 42 -10.19 -25.46 -0.79
N GLN A 43 -10.14 -26.34 0.22
CA GLN A 43 -8.87 -26.75 0.81
C GLN A 43 -8.02 -27.55 -0.18
N THR A 44 -8.62 -28.43 -0.98
CA THR A 44 -7.92 -29.19 -2.02
C THR A 44 -7.22 -28.27 -3.01
N ALA A 45 -7.87 -27.21 -3.48
CA ALA A 45 -7.24 -26.25 -4.37
C ALA A 45 -6.09 -25.48 -3.69
N LEU A 46 -6.25 -25.16 -2.40
CA LEU A 46 -5.27 -24.41 -1.60
C LEU A 46 -4.04 -25.24 -1.23
N ASP A 47 -4.14 -26.58 -1.22
CA ASP A 47 -3.03 -27.51 -0.97
C ASP A 47 -2.00 -27.57 -2.12
N HIS A 48 -2.22 -26.80 -3.19
CA HIS A 48 -1.38 -26.75 -4.39
C HIS A 48 -1.29 -28.10 -5.11
N PRO A 49 -2.41 -28.57 -5.71
CA PRO A 49 -2.41 -29.76 -6.56
C PRO A 49 -1.32 -29.68 -7.63
N GLU A 50 -0.73 -30.83 -8.00
CA GLU A 50 0.40 -30.88 -8.95
C GLU A 50 0.05 -30.29 -10.33
N ASP A 51 -1.22 -30.31 -10.71
CA ASP A 51 -1.69 -29.71 -11.97
C ASP A 51 -1.67 -28.17 -11.96
N VAL A 52 -1.69 -27.53 -10.78
CA VAL A 52 -1.67 -26.07 -10.66
C VAL A 52 -0.24 -25.56 -10.80
N GLN A 53 0.04 -24.84 -11.88
CA GLN A 53 1.35 -24.30 -12.22
C GLN A 53 1.41 -22.78 -12.05
N PRO A 54 2.62 -22.20 -11.89
CA PRO A 54 2.77 -20.75 -11.85
C PRO A 54 2.24 -20.05 -13.10
N GLY A 55 1.33 -19.09 -12.91
CA GLY A 55 0.63 -18.38 -13.97
C GLY A 55 -0.84 -18.79 -14.12
N ASP A 56 -1.24 -19.90 -13.50
CA ASP A 56 -2.61 -20.41 -13.58
C ASP A 56 -3.59 -19.60 -12.73
N THR A 57 -4.87 -19.73 -13.06
CA THR A 57 -5.97 -19.13 -12.31
C THR A 57 -6.84 -20.23 -11.67
N ILE A 58 -7.14 -20.06 -10.39
CA ILE A 58 -8.13 -20.85 -9.66
C ILE A 58 -9.34 -19.93 -9.43
N TRP A 59 -10.45 -20.26 -10.07
CA TRP A 59 -11.73 -19.58 -9.94
C TRP A 59 -12.57 -20.20 -8.82
N ILE A 60 -13.09 -19.36 -7.93
CA ILE A 60 -13.96 -19.79 -6.84
C ILE A 60 -15.39 -19.31 -7.12
N HIS A 61 -16.32 -20.24 -7.21
CA HIS A 61 -17.75 -19.95 -7.33
C HIS A 61 -18.31 -19.39 -6.02
N GLY A 62 -19.29 -18.51 -6.16
CA GLY A 62 -19.99 -17.90 -5.04
C GLY A 62 -20.67 -18.92 -4.15
N GLY A 63 -20.68 -18.62 -2.86
CA GLY A 63 -21.20 -19.51 -1.83
C GLY A 63 -20.55 -19.25 -0.48
N LEU A 64 -21.07 -19.95 0.53
CA LEU A 64 -20.57 -19.94 1.90
C LEU A 64 -19.65 -21.15 2.11
N TYR A 65 -18.38 -20.88 2.35
CA TYR A 65 -17.32 -21.85 2.66
C TYR A 65 -17.03 -21.76 4.16
N THR A 66 -17.70 -22.59 4.95
CA THR A 66 -17.50 -22.62 6.41
C THR A 66 -16.27 -23.47 6.74
N GLY A 67 -15.30 -22.88 7.44
CA GLY A 67 -14.06 -23.54 7.79
C GLY A 67 -12.90 -22.57 8.02
N VAL A 68 -11.79 -23.12 8.48
CA VAL A 68 -10.48 -22.48 8.49
C VAL A 68 -9.62 -23.11 7.41
N PHE A 69 -8.94 -22.28 6.62
CA PHE A 69 -8.27 -22.73 5.40
C PHE A 69 -6.80 -22.32 5.40
N THR A 70 -5.95 -23.20 4.86
CA THR A 70 -4.51 -22.94 4.73
C THR A 70 -4.08 -23.04 3.28
N SER A 71 -3.49 -21.96 2.76
CA SER A 71 -2.97 -21.90 1.40
C SER A 71 -1.48 -22.19 1.33
N HIS A 72 -1.15 -23.22 0.57
CA HIS A 72 0.20 -23.62 0.20
C HIS A 72 0.54 -23.34 -1.27
N LEU A 73 -0.31 -22.58 -1.98
CA LEU A 73 -0.11 -22.21 -3.39
C LEU A 73 1.25 -21.54 -3.65
N ARG A 74 1.95 -21.99 -4.69
CA ARG A 74 3.29 -21.51 -5.06
C ARG A 74 3.34 -21.09 -6.52
N GLY A 75 3.17 -19.79 -6.75
CA GLY A 75 3.54 -19.18 -8.04
C GLY A 75 5.04 -18.87 -8.11
N ARG A 76 5.41 -18.02 -9.08
CA ARG A 76 6.76 -17.45 -9.18
C ARG A 76 6.71 -16.00 -9.64
N GLU A 77 7.85 -15.32 -9.53
CA GLU A 77 7.99 -13.96 -10.05
C GLU A 77 7.62 -13.90 -11.54
N GLY A 78 6.79 -12.93 -11.92
CA GLY A 78 6.27 -12.77 -13.28
C GLY A 78 5.16 -13.75 -13.69
N ALA A 79 4.88 -14.79 -12.89
CA ALA A 79 3.79 -15.74 -13.13
C ALA A 79 3.16 -16.17 -11.79
N PRO A 80 2.42 -15.26 -11.13
CA PRO A 80 1.71 -15.59 -9.91
C PRO A 80 0.55 -16.55 -10.19
N ILE A 81 0.15 -17.32 -9.19
CA ILE A 81 -1.15 -18.01 -9.22
C ILE A 81 -2.23 -17.01 -8.84
N ILE A 82 -3.34 -16.96 -9.57
CA ILE A 82 -4.46 -16.08 -9.27
C ILE A 82 -5.58 -16.91 -8.65
N LEU A 83 -5.88 -16.71 -7.37
CA LEU A 83 -7.05 -17.28 -6.69
C LEU A 83 -8.13 -16.20 -6.61
N ARG A 84 -9.23 -16.36 -7.35
CA ARG A 84 -10.17 -15.25 -7.58
C ARG A 84 -11.62 -15.71 -7.58
N SER A 85 -12.49 -14.92 -6.94
CA SER A 85 -13.95 -15.09 -7.06
C SER A 85 -14.43 -14.85 -8.49
N ILE A 86 -15.44 -15.61 -8.93
CA ILE A 86 -16.12 -15.31 -10.19
C ILE A 86 -16.63 -13.86 -10.16
N PRO A 87 -16.36 -13.03 -11.18
CA PRO A 87 -16.96 -11.71 -11.28
C PRO A 87 -18.48 -11.77 -11.22
N GLY A 88 -19.08 -11.06 -10.28
CA GLY A 88 -20.53 -11.03 -10.06
C GLY A 88 -21.03 -12.08 -9.06
N GLU A 89 -20.20 -13.02 -8.60
CA GLU A 89 -20.54 -13.97 -7.54
C GLU A 89 -19.84 -13.58 -6.22
N THR A 90 -20.50 -13.85 -5.09
CA THR A 90 -19.96 -13.55 -3.75
C THR A 90 -19.42 -14.83 -3.10
N VAL A 91 -18.12 -14.85 -2.83
CA VAL A 91 -17.44 -15.92 -2.09
C VAL A 91 -17.27 -15.50 -0.65
N VAL A 92 -17.90 -16.20 0.29
CA VAL A 92 -17.77 -15.95 1.74
C VAL A 92 -17.02 -17.12 2.38
N ILE A 93 -15.84 -16.85 2.92
CA ILE A 93 -15.10 -17.78 3.77
C ILE A 93 -15.43 -17.41 5.22
N ASP A 94 -16.08 -18.31 5.93
CA ASP A 94 -16.58 -18.09 7.28
C ASP A 94 -15.89 -19.02 8.28
N GLY A 95 -15.10 -18.44 9.18
CA GLY A 95 -14.33 -19.14 10.21
C GLY A 95 -15.15 -19.76 11.34
N ASN A 96 -16.47 -19.87 11.20
CA ASN A 96 -17.38 -20.52 12.14
C ASN A 96 -17.19 -22.05 12.12
N SER A 97 -16.02 -22.47 12.57
CA SER A 97 -15.61 -23.86 12.69
C SER A 97 -14.61 -24.00 13.84
N ASP A 98 -14.58 -25.18 14.43
CA ASP A 98 -13.48 -25.59 15.30
C ASP A 98 -12.17 -25.62 14.51
N GLY A 99 -11.07 -25.23 15.15
CA GLY A 99 -9.73 -25.29 14.56
C GLY A 99 -8.71 -24.45 15.31
N ASP A 100 -7.47 -24.92 15.38
CA ASP A 100 -6.36 -24.28 16.11
C ASP A 100 -5.62 -23.22 15.26
N GLU A 101 -6.06 -23.00 14.02
CA GLU A 101 -5.46 -22.07 13.07
C GLU A 101 -5.55 -20.62 13.54
N LEU A 102 -4.48 -19.87 13.29
CA LEU A 102 -4.36 -18.49 13.77
C LEU A 102 -5.22 -17.49 12.98
N GLY A 103 -5.72 -17.87 11.80
CA GLY A 103 -6.69 -17.09 11.06
C GLY A 103 -7.71 -17.93 10.29
N VAL A 104 -8.76 -17.27 9.78
CA VAL A 104 -9.77 -17.88 8.90
C VAL A 104 -9.13 -18.33 7.58
N LEU A 105 -8.26 -17.49 7.02
CA LEU A 105 -7.39 -17.84 5.90
C LEU A 105 -5.91 -17.67 6.27
N ASN A 106 -5.15 -18.76 6.17
CA ASN A 106 -3.73 -18.79 6.49
C ASN A 106 -2.93 -18.81 5.17
N ILE A 107 -2.23 -17.72 4.87
CA ILE A 107 -1.44 -17.59 3.64
C ILE A 107 0.00 -17.99 3.94
N MET A 108 0.36 -19.24 3.60
CA MET A 108 1.69 -19.82 3.82
C MET A 108 2.54 -19.85 2.55
N GLY A 109 1.89 -20.01 1.40
CA GLY A 109 2.51 -20.08 0.07
C GLY A 109 3.13 -18.77 -0.42
N GLN A 110 3.45 -18.66 -1.70
CA GLN A 110 4.15 -17.50 -2.27
C GLN A 110 3.66 -17.18 -3.68
N TYR A 111 3.84 -15.92 -4.11
CA TYR A 111 3.46 -15.46 -5.46
C TYR A 111 2.03 -15.84 -5.84
N THR A 112 1.09 -15.67 -4.90
CA THR A 112 -0.33 -15.93 -5.10
C THR A 112 -1.13 -14.65 -4.84
N TRP A 113 -2.10 -14.39 -5.71
CA TRP A 113 -2.99 -13.24 -5.59
C TRP A 113 -4.38 -13.72 -5.18
N TYR A 114 -4.80 -13.36 -3.99
CA TYR A 114 -6.10 -13.67 -3.39
C TYR A 114 -7.03 -12.50 -3.68
N TRP A 115 -8.06 -12.72 -4.51
CA TRP A 115 -8.81 -11.63 -5.12
C TRP A 115 -10.32 -11.76 -4.91
N GLY A 116 -10.93 -10.73 -4.33
CA GLY A 116 -12.38 -10.55 -4.30
C GLY A 116 -13.10 -11.53 -3.38
N LEU A 117 -12.43 -11.95 -2.30
CA LEU A 117 -12.98 -12.84 -1.29
C LEU A 117 -13.60 -12.02 -0.14
N THR A 118 -14.67 -12.54 0.46
CA THR A 118 -15.16 -12.09 1.76
C THR A 118 -14.66 -13.04 2.83
N ILE A 119 -14.03 -12.51 3.88
CA ILE A 119 -13.43 -13.28 4.98
C ILE A 119 -14.01 -12.77 6.29
N THR A 120 -14.74 -13.65 6.98
CA THR A 120 -15.46 -13.32 8.21
C THR A 120 -15.40 -14.47 9.21
N ASN A 121 -15.80 -14.21 10.45
CA ASN A 121 -16.08 -15.26 11.42
C ASN A 121 -17.43 -14.99 12.08
N SER A 122 -18.42 -15.85 11.82
CA SER A 122 -19.74 -15.76 12.44
C SER A 122 -19.83 -16.46 13.80
N ASP A 123 -18.80 -17.22 14.22
CA ASP A 123 -18.73 -17.75 15.59
C ASP A 123 -18.31 -16.64 16.56
N ILE A 124 -19.29 -16.09 17.26
CA ILE A 124 -19.10 -15.01 18.24
C ILE A 124 -18.85 -15.53 19.67
N THR A 125 -18.58 -16.82 19.84
CA THR A 125 -18.41 -17.45 21.15
C THR A 125 -17.16 -18.34 21.22
N GLY A 126 -16.70 -18.65 22.44
CA GLY A 126 -15.60 -19.59 22.66
C GLY A 126 -14.22 -19.08 22.21
N GLU A 127 -13.25 -20.00 22.15
CA GLU A 127 -11.86 -19.68 21.76
C GLU A 127 -11.71 -19.50 20.25
N ASN A 128 -12.56 -20.14 19.44
CA ASN A 128 -12.58 -20.06 17.98
C ASN A 128 -12.81 -18.64 17.45
N TYR A 129 -13.42 -17.75 18.24
CA TYR A 129 -13.69 -16.38 17.84
C TYR A 129 -12.40 -15.56 17.62
N TYR A 130 -11.38 -15.74 18.46
CA TYR A 130 -10.24 -14.81 18.59
C TYR A 130 -9.17 -14.92 17.50
N ARG A 131 -9.49 -15.52 16.36
CA ARG A 131 -8.59 -15.69 15.22
C ARG A 131 -8.57 -14.47 14.29
N ASP A 132 -7.45 -14.25 13.63
CA ASP A 132 -7.34 -13.22 12.59
C ASP A 132 -8.26 -13.57 11.40
N GLY A 133 -8.69 -12.59 10.61
CA GLY A 133 -9.31 -12.87 9.31
C GLY A 133 -8.31 -13.53 8.38
N ILE A 134 -7.16 -12.87 8.18
CA ILE A 134 -6.02 -13.43 7.45
C ILE A 134 -4.79 -13.52 8.35
N TYR A 135 -4.25 -14.72 8.49
CA TYR A 135 -2.91 -14.94 9.03
C TYR A 135 -1.90 -14.98 7.87
N PHE A 136 -1.11 -13.91 7.71
CA PHE A 136 -0.32 -13.68 6.48
C PHE A 136 1.19 -13.78 6.73
N ILE A 137 1.80 -14.91 6.36
CA ILE A 137 3.25 -15.14 6.48
C ILE A 137 3.96 -15.34 5.14
N GLY A 138 3.27 -15.80 4.11
CA GLY A 138 3.84 -16.07 2.79
C GLY A 138 4.34 -14.80 2.09
N HIS A 139 5.50 -14.86 1.46
CA HIS A 139 6.10 -13.70 0.77
C HIS A 139 5.58 -13.51 -0.66
N SER A 140 5.74 -12.30 -1.19
CA SER A 140 5.40 -11.92 -2.58
C SER A 140 3.95 -12.20 -2.98
N ASN A 141 3.04 -12.25 -2.02
CA ASN A 141 1.61 -12.50 -2.23
C ASN A 141 0.83 -11.18 -2.26
N LYS A 142 -0.39 -11.21 -2.79
CA LYS A 142 -1.28 -10.05 -2.79
C LYS A 142 -2.67 -10.43 -2.28
N VAL A 143 -3.25 -9.59 -1.43
CA VAL A 143 -4.67 -9.62 -1.06
C VAL A 143 -5.33 -8.43 -1.75
N ILE A 144 -6.21 -8.69 -2.70
CA ILE A 144 -6.72 -7.70 -3.64
C ILE A 144 -8.25 -7.67 -3.53
N ASN A 145 -8.80 -6.47 -3.32
CA ASN A 145 -10.23 -6.23 -3.50
C ASN A 145 -11.15 -7.08 -2.60
N CYS A 146 -10.64 -7.57 -1.47
CA CYS A 146 -11.39 -8.41 -0.52
C CYS A 146 -12.23 -7.58 0.47
N TYR A 147 -13.14 -8.25 1.17
CA TYR A 147 -13.86 -7.73 2.34
C TYR A 147 -13.46 -8.56 3.56
N ILE A 148 -12.94 -7.93 4.61
CA ILE A 148 -12.42 -8.65 5.79
C ILE A 148 -13.04 -8.06 7.05
N HIS A 149 -13.96 -8.79 7.67
CA HIS A 149 -14.77 -8.23 8.74
C HIS A 149 -15.23 -9.22 9.79
N ASN A 150 -15.61 -8.71 10.96
CA ASN A 150 -16.16 -9.50 12.07
C ASN A 150 -15.29 -10.66 12.56
N ASN A 151 -13.97 -10.61 12.36
CA ASN A 151 -13.04 -11.58 12.94
C ASN A 151 -12.68 -11.15 14.36
N GLY A 152 -12.62 -12.07 15.34
CA GLY A 152 -12.29 -11.70 16.73
C GLY A 152 -10.82 -11.36 16.97
N GLY A 153 -9.94 -11.66 16.02
CA GLY A 153 -8.55 -11.19 15.99
C GLY A 153 -8.38 -9.91 15.17
N ASN A 154 -7.23 -9.77 14.52
CA ASN A 154 -7.00 -8.72 13.53
C ASN A 154 -7.77 -9.02 12.24
N GLY A 155 -8.09 -8.02 11.44
CA GLY A 155 -8.52 -8.26 10.05
C GLY A 155 -7.40 -8.98 9.29
N VAL A 156 -6.18 -8.43 9.33
CA VAL A 156 -4.99 -9.09 8.77
C VAL A 156 -3.82 -9.02 9.73
N GLY A 157 -3.33 -10.19 10.15
CA GLY A 157 -2.00 -10.35 10.76
C GLY A 157 -0.94 -10.40 9.67
N PHE A 158 -0.29 -9.27 9.39
CA PHE A 158 0.70 -9.10 8.33
C PHE A 158 2.13 -9.31 8.86
N TRP A 159 2.46 -10.57 9.12
CA TRP A 159 3.61 -10.97 9.93
C TRP A 159 4.96 -10.88 9.21
N ARG A 160 6.04 -10.76 10.00
CA ARG A 160 7.41 -10.50 9.53
C ARG A 160 7.85 -11.29 8.27
N PRO A 161 7.54 -12.60 8.11
CA PRO A 161 7.99 -13.36 6.94
C PRO A 161 7.34 -12.96 5.60
N ALA A 162 6.19 -12.27 5.61
CA ALA A 162 5.43 -11.91 4.41
C ALA A 162 6.04 -10.76 3.60
N THR A 163 7.35 -10.81 3.37
CA THR A 163 8.13 -9.78 2.67
C THR A 163 7.61 -9.56 1.25
N SER A 164 7.75 -8.33 0.74
CA SER A 164 7.36 -7.97 -0.64
C SER A 164 5.88 -8.25 -0.99
N SER A 165 5.02 -8.40 0.00
CA SER A 165 3.59 -8.65 -0.17
C SER A 165 2.78 -7.35 -0.11
N GLU A 166 1.54 -7.43 -0.61
CA GLU A 166 0.63 -6.29 -0.73
C GLU A 166 -0.77 -6.61 -0.22
N ILE A 167 -1.38 -5.63 0.48
CA ILE A 167 -2.82 -5.58 0.75
C ILE A 167 -3.37 -4.38 -0.02
N TYR A 168 -4.23 -4.63 -1.00
CA TYR A 168 -4.70 -3.65 -1.98
C TYR A 168 -6.23 -3.60 -2.07
N GLY A 169 -6.82 -2.41 -2.12
CA GLY A 169 -8.22 -2.24 -2.54
C GLY A 169 -9.25 -2.90 -1.62
N THR A 170 -8.82 -3.37 -0.45
CA THR A 170 -9.57 -4.21 0.49
C THR A 170 -10.34 -3.32 1.45
N ILE A 171 -11.54 -3.76 1.84
CA ILE A 171 -12.38 -3.08 2.83
C ILE A 171 -12.36 -3.92 4.12
N ILE A 172 -11.84 -3.33 5.22
CA ILE A 172 -11.52 -4.04 6.47
C ILE A 172 -12.23 -3.35 7.64
N TYR A 173 -13.15 -4.04 8.31
CA TYR A 173 -14.00 -3.38 9.31
C TYR A 173 -14.53 -4.33 10.39
N HIS A 174 -14.89 -3.79 11.56
CA HIS A 174 -15.47 -4.55 12.67
C HIS A 174 -14.63 -5.75 13.15
N ASN A 175 -13.32 -5.76 12.93
CA ASN A 175 -12.43 -6.79 13.44
C ASN A 175 -11.96 -6.46 14.85
N GLY A 176 -11.89 -7.50 15.68
CA GLY A 176 -11.47 -7.47 17.07
C GLY A 176 -12.60 -7.62 18.08
N PHE A 177 -12.28 -7.35 19.34
CA PHE A 177 -13.19 -7.52 20.48
C PHE A 177 -12.97 -6.48 21.57
N ARG A 178 -13.93 -6.36 22.48
CA ARG A 178 -13.81 -5.50 23.66
C ARG A 178 -13.03 -6.21 24.76
N GLY A 179 -11.85 -5.69 25.10
CA GLY A 179 -11.11 -6.10 26.30
C GLY A 179 -11.55 -5.32 27.54
N SER A 180 -11.02 -5.70 28.70
CA SER A 180 -11.35 -5.06 29.99
C SER A 180 -10.82 -3.63 30.14
N ARG A 181 -9.80 -3.25 29.36
CA ARG A 181 -9.15 -1.93 29.44
C ARG A 181 -9.18 -1.13 28.13
N ARG A 182 -9.27 -1.82 27.00
CA ARG A 182 -9.25 -1.26 25.64
C ARG A 182 -9.85 -2.25 24.67
N GLY A 183 -10.14 -1.80 23.45
CA GLY A 183 -10.39 -2.71 22.34
C GLY A 183 -9.12 -3.44 21.90
N HIS A 184 -9.30 -4.69 21.48
CA HIS A 184 -8.29 -5.56 20.91
C HIS A 184 -8.69 -5.96 19.49
N GLY A 185 -7.74 -6.46 18.70
CA GLY A 185 -7.94 -6.74 17.29
C GLY A 185 -7.90 -5.47 16.45
N HIS A 186 -7.00 -5.48 15.48
CA HIS A 186 -6.67 -4.33 14.64
C HIS A 186 -7.21 -4.55 13.23
N GLY A 187 -7.37 -3.49 12.44
CA GLY A 187 -7.66 -3.68 11.01
C GLY A 187 -6.52 -4.45 10.34
N ILE A 188 -5.30 -3.93 10.45
CA ILE A 188 -4.06 -4.60 10.04
C ILE A 188 -3.02 -4.49 11.16
N TYR A 189 -2.43 -5.61 11.56
CA TYR A 189 -1.24 -5.64 12.42
C TYR A 189 -0.02 -6.02 11.58
N GLY A 190 1.00 -5.17 11.49
CA GLY A 190 2.16 -5.38 10.62
C GLY A 190 3.50 -5.44 11.35
N GLN A 191 4.37 -6.34 10.87
CA GLN A 191 5.81 -6.39 11.21
C GLN A 191 6.63 -6.62 9.95
N ASN A 192 7.83 -6.04 9.85
CA ASN A 192 8.71 -6.25 8.69
C ASN A 192 10.16 -5.90 8.99
N GLN A 193 11.09 -6.56 8.29
CA GLN A 193 12.53 -6.35 8.45
C GLN A 193 13.22 -6.07 7.11
N THR A 194 12.89 -6.82 6.07
CA THR A 194 13.53 -6.72 4.75
C THR A 194 12.52 -6.38 3.67
N GLY A 195 13.02 -5.88 2.54
CA GLY A 195 12.17 -5.43 1.45
C GLY A 195 11.21 -4.32 1.87
N THR A 196 10.02 -4.31 1.27
CA THR A 196 8.97 -3.34 1.57
C THR A 196 7.62 -4.02 1.49
N LYS A 197 6.77 -3.81 2.51
CA LYS A 197 5.36 -4.22 2.49
C LYS A 197 4.48 -3.06 2.06
N LEU A 198 3.48 -3.38 1.24
CA LEU A 198 2.56 -2.40 0.66
C LEU A 198 1.17 -2.56 1.29
N ILE A 199 0.61 -1.46 1.81
CA ILE A 199 -0.77 -1.36 2.26
C ILE A 199 -1.39 -0.21 1.49
N ARG A 200 -2.15 -0.51 0.43
CA ARG A 200 -2.53 0.47 -0.59
C ARG A 200 -4.02 0.51 -0.92
N ASP A 201 -4.56 1.73 -1.06
CA ASP A 201 -5.93 1.96 -1.54
C ASP A 201 -6.99 1.13 -0.78
N ASN A 202 -6.77 0.85 0.51
CA ASN A 202 -7.71 0.11 1.36
C ASN A 202 -8.65 1.06 2.10
N VAL A 203 -9.83 0.59 2.47
CA VAL A 203 -10.72 1.30 3.41
C VAL A 203 -10.77 0.53 4.73
N LEU A 204 -10.39 1.17 5.84
CA LEU A 204 -10.38 0.57 7.17
C LEU A 204 -11.23 1.39 8.12
N PHE A 205 -12.19 0.75 8.80
CA PHE A 205 -13.04 1.48 9.74
C PHE A 205 -13.58 0.65 10.87
N ASN A 206 -13.89 1.32 11.99
CA ASN A 206 -14.51 0.71 13.16
C ASN A 206 -13.82 -0.61 13.55
N SER A 207 -12.48 -0.67 13.48
CA SER A 207 -11.74 -1.74 14.16
C SER A 207 -11.96 -1.58 15.66
N PHE A 208 -12.02 -2.68 16.43
CA PHE A 208 -12.20 -2.58 17.87
C PHE A 208 -11.00 -1.94 18.55
N GLY A 209 -9.79 -2.23 18.08
CA GLY A 209 -8.57 -1.51 18.41
C GLY A 209 -8.16 -0.49 17.33
N ILE A 210 -6.86 -0.42 17.09
CA ILE A 210 -6.22 0.46 16.08
C ILE A 210 -6.55 0.02 14.65
N GLY A 211 -6.67 0.98 13.72
CA GLY A 211 -6.90 0.70 12.29
C GLY A 211 -5.72 -0.04 11.65
N ILE A 212 -4.57 0.63 11.51
CA ILE A 212 -3.30 0.02 11.10
C ILE A 212 -2.29 0.13 12.23
N GLN A 213 -1.84 -1.00 12.77
CA GLN A 213 -0.81 -1.06 13.79
C GLN A 213 0.46 -1.72 13.24
N ILE A 214 1.49 -0.93 12.98
CA ILE A 214 2.83 -1.41 12.68
C ILE A 214 3.67 -1.33 13.97
N TYR A 215 3.76 -2.45 14.68
CA TYR A 215 4.30 -2.50 16.05
C TYR A 215 5.03 -3.82 16.31
N THR A 216 6.03 -3.75 17.19
CA THR A 216 6.65 -4.94 17.76
C THR A 216 7.37 -4.62 19.07
N GLU A 217 7.58 -5.64 19.90
CA GLU A 217 8.42 -5.55 21.10
C GLU A 217 9.82 -6.12 20.85
N GLU A 218 9.92 -7.22 20.09
CA GLU A 218 11.17 -7.95 19.85
C GLU A 218 11.49 -8.17 18.36
N GLY A 219 10.60 -7.76 17.46
CA GLY A 219 10.74 -7.93 16.00
C GLY A 219 11.42 -6.76 15.30
N ALA A 220 10.91 -6.40 14.12
CA ALA A 220 11.37 -5.23 13.37
C ALA A 220 10.18 -4.45 12.78
N ILE A 221 10.36 -3.14 12.61
CA ILE A 221 9.37 -2.17 12.11
C ILE A 221 10.00 -1.42 10.93
N GLU A 222 10.42 -2.16 9.90
CA GLU A 222 11.17 -1.58 8.79
C GLU A 222 10.51 -1.80 7.43
N GLY A 223 10.50 -0.77 6.58
CA GLY A 223 10.13 -0.93 5.16
C GLY A 223 8.62 -1.11 4.96
N PHE A 224 7.86 -0.04 5.15
CA PHE A 224 6.43 0.00 4.93
C PHE A 224 6.02 1.17 4.06
N VAL A 225 5.11 0.93 3.13
CA VAL A 225 4.41 1.97 2.37
C VAL A 225 2.92 1.84 2.64
N LEU A 226 2.36 2.86 3.29
CA LEU A 226 0.92 3.04 3.49
C LEU A 226 0.49 4.13 2.51
N GLU A 227 -0.16 3.75 1.41
CA GLU A 227 -0.49 4.66 0.31
C GLU A 227 -1.99 4.67 -0.01
N GLY A 228 -2.64 5.83 -0.11
CA GLY A 228 -3.99 5.89 -0.68
C GLY A 228 -5.11 5.29 0.19
N ASN A 229 -4.82 4.90 1.44
CA ASN A 229 -5.81 4.26 2.30
C ASN A 229 -6.77 5.29 2.90
N ILE A 230 -8.02 4.89 3.11
CA ILE A 230 -9.02 5.66 3.85
C ILE A 230 -9.21 4.98 5.21
N ILE A 231 -8.80 5.61 6.31
CA ILE A 231 -8.95 5.04 7.66
C ILE A 231 -9.75 5.97 8.56
N PHE A 232 -10.76 5.44 9.24
CA PHE A 232 -11.60 6.26 10.10
C PHE A 232 -12.19 5.51 11.30
N ASN A 233 -12.41 6.25 12.39
CA ASN A 233 -13.18 5.80 13.56
C ASN A 233 -12.69 4.50 14.22
N SER A 234 -11.40 4.15 14.08
CA SER A 234 -10.85 2.96 14.74
C SER A 234 -10.86 3.13 16.26
N GLY A 235 -11.31 2.10 16.99
CA GLY A 235 -11.40 2.07 18.45
C GLY A 235 -12.83 2.20 19.01
N ILE A 236 -13.77 2.79 18.26
CA ILE A 236 -15.11 3.11 18.78
C ILE A 236 -15.85 1.85 19.28
N PRO A 237 -15.95 0.74 18.51
CA PRO A 237 -16.69 -0.43 18.96
C PRO A 237 -16.12 -1.05 20.24
N GLY A 238 -14.80 -0.93 20.46
CA GLY A 238 -14.11 -1.54 21.58
C GLY A 238 -13.94 -0.62 22.80
N ASN A 239 -14.03 0.70 22.65
CA ASN A 239 -13.69 1.63 23.74
C ASN A 239 -14.52 2.93 23.82
N ARG A 240 -15.58 3.11 23.02
CA ARG A 240 -16.35 4.38 22.92
C ARG A 240 -15.50 5.61 22.64
N ALA A 241 -14.34 5.41 22.03
CA ALA A 241 -13.39 6.45 21.73
C ALA A 241 -12.60 6.05 20.49
N ILE A 242 -12.16 7.04 19.74
CA ILE A 242 -11.19 6.82 18.68
C ILE A 242 -9.84 6.55 19.35
N ASP A 243 -9.26 5.38 19.10
CA ASP A 243 -7.87 5.06 19.48
C ASP A 243 -6.93 5.73 18.46
N ARG A 244 -6.23 4.93 17.66
CA ARG A 244 -5.43 5.39 16.53
C ARG A 244 -5.97 4.79 15.25
N ASN A 245 -6.06 5.61 14.22
CA ASN A 245 -6.25 5.10 12.86
C ASN A 245 -4.94 4.48 12.34
N ILE A 246 -3.80 5.09 12.66
CA ILE A 246 -2.48 4.55 12.31
C ILE A 246 -1.54 4.65 13.53
N LEU A 247 -0.85 3.56 13.85
CA LEU A 247 0.31 3.55 14.75
C LEU A 247 1.49 2.94 14.02
N VAL A 248 2.62 3.64 14.00
CA VAL A 248 3.92 3.10 13.56
C VAL A 248 4.95 3.36 14.63
N GLY A 249 5.42 2.29 15.29
CA GLY A 249 6.43 2.36 16.35
C GLY A 249 6.29 1.17 17.30
N GLY A 250 7.28 0.96 18.16
CA GLY A 250 7.23 -0.10 19.17
C GLY A 250 8.36 0.02 20.19
N LEU A 251 8.80 -1.12 20.74
CA LEU A 251 10.03 -1.20 21.53
C LEU A 251 11.28 -1.44 20.65
N GLN A 252 11.10 -1.41 19.32
CA GLN A 252 12.15 -1.47 18.32
C GLN A 252 12.05 -0.25 17.38
N PRO A 253 13.17 0.28 16.86
CA PRO A 253 13.17 1.45 15.99
C PRO A 253 12.34 1.23 14.72
N ALA A 254 11.51 2.21 14.37
CA ALA A 254 10.87 2.27 13.06
C ALA A 254 11.83 2.87 12.01
N ASP A 255 11.84 2.30 10.80
CA ASP A 255 12.70 2.78 9.70
C ASP A 255 12.07 2.53 8.32
N ARG A 256 12.47 3.33 7.32
CA ARG A 256 11.98 3.22 5.93
C ARG A 256 10.45 3.20 5.87
N ILE A 257 9.83 4.15 6.55
CA ILE A 257 8.38 4.30 6.64
C ILE A 257 7.93 5.39 5.66
N SER A 258 6.95 5.09 4.81
CA SER A 258 6.30 6.07 3.95
C SER A 258 4.78 5.97 4.15
N ILE A 259 4.17 7.07 4.61
CA ILE A 259 2.74 7.20 4.81
C ILE A 259 2.29 8.35 3.93
N ARG A 260 1.68 8.02 2.79
CA ARG A 260 1.35 9.03 1.79
C ARG A 260 -0.01 8.88 1.12
N ASN A 261 -0.60 9.99 0.70
CA ASN A 261 -1.87 10.01 -0.02
C ASN A 261 -3.04 9.37 0.75
N ASN A 262 -2.94 9.21 2.07
CA ASN A 262 -4.01 8.59 2.87
C ASN A 262 -5.04 9.64 3.28
N ILE A 263 -6.26 9.18 3.52
CA ILE A 263 -7.34 9.96 4.13
C ILE A 263 -7.59 9.39 5.52
N ILE A 264 -7.37 10.22 6.54
CA ILE A 264 -7.63 9.88 7.94
C ILE A 264 -8.77 10.77 8.44
N TYR A 265 -9.88 10.16 8.86
CA TYR A 265 -11.06 10.89 9.33
C TYR A 265 -11.47 10.46 10.73
N ASN A 266 -11.77 11.45 11.56
CA ASN A 266 -12.38 11.26 12.87
C ASN A 266 -13.75 11.92 12.90
N ARG A 267 -14.74 11.22 13.45
CA ARG A 267 -16.04 11.84 13.74
C ARG A 267 -15.89 12.95 14.79
N PRO A 268 -16.55 14.11 14.60
CA PRO A 268 -16.30 15.30 15.40
C PRO A 268 -16.68 15.16 16.88
N GLN A 269 -17.56 14.22 17.22
CA GLN A 269 -17.97 13.97 18.60
C GLN A 269 -16.87 13.28 19.44
N TYR A 270 -15.83 12.74 18.81
CA TYR A 270 -14.68 12.16 19.49
C TYR A 270 -13.44 13.00 19.19
N SER A 271 -12.67 13.28 20.24
CA SER A 271 -11.30 13.76 20.06
C SER A 271 -10.35 12.56 20.19
N SER A 272 -9.50 12.34 19.18
CA SER A 272 -8.32 11.49 19.34
C SER A 272 -7.09 12.38 19.44
N LYS A 273 -6.36 12.25 20.54
CA LYS A 273 -5.09 12.97 20.76
C LYS A 273 -3.95 12.44 19.89
N ALA A 274 -4.16 11.32 19.18
CA ALA A 274 -3.17 10.69 18.31
C ALA A 274 -3.87 9.85 17.24
N SER A 275 -4.58 10.49 16.31
CA SER A 275 -5.24 9.77 15.20
C SER A 275 -4.22 9.02 14.35
N VAL A 276 -3.05 9.64 14.15
CA VAL A 276 -1.83 8.99 13.69
C VAL A 276 -0.77 9.13 14.78
N GLN A 277 -0.13 8.03 15.15
CA GLN A 277 1.03 8.04 16.05
C GLN A 277 2.28 7.54 15.32
N LEU A 278 3.33 8.37 15.31
CA LEU A 278 4.67 8.01 14.82
C LEU A 278 5.64 7.94 16.01
N GLY A 279 6.16 6.75 16.27
CA GLY A 279 7.00 6.43 17.42
C GLY A 279 6.22 5.77 18.56
N TYR A 280 6.97 5.18 19.50
CA TYR A 280 6.39 4.52 20.69
C TYR A 280 7.32 4.56 21.91
N GLY A 281 8.23 3.59 22.05
CA GLY A 281 9.04 3.39 23.26
C GLY A 281 10.52 3.66 23.06
N VAL A 282 11.00 3.79 21.81
CA VAL A 282 12.41 3.97 21.46
C VAL A 282 12.57 4.97 20.32
N GLU A 283 13.81 5.44 20.13
CA GLU A 283 14.20 6.32 19.02
C GLU A 283 14.06 5.66 17.65
N ASN A 284 13.61 6.46 16.67
CA ASN A 284 13.27 5.99 15.34
C ASN A 284 14.23 6.56 14.29
N ARG A 285 14.25 5.95 13.10
CA ARG A 285 15.17 6.34 12.03
C ARG A 285 14.48 7.26 11.03
N ASN A 286 13.87 6.71 9.98
CA ASN A 286 13.39 7.51 8.86
C ASN A 286 11.89 7.29 8.58
N ALA A 287 11.15 8.40 8.51
CA ALA A 287 9.76 8.40 8.05
C ALA A 287 9.43 9.58 7.14
N GLU A 288 8.54 9.31 6.19
CA GLU A 288 7.84 10.31 5.39
C GLU A 288 6.34 10.25 5.69
N PHE A 289 5.75 11.40 5.97
CA PHE A 289 4.32 11.62 6.09
C PHE A 289 3.90 12.71 5.10
N SER A 290 3.43 12.32 3.91
CA SER A 290 3.23 13.27 2.81
C SER A 290 1.90 13.15 2.07
N ASP A 291 1.40 14.25 1.53
CA ASP A 291 0.21 14.23 0.65
C ASP A 291 -1.07 13.63 1.30
N ASN A 292 -1.11 13.52 2.64
CA ASN A 292 -2.25 12.96 3.37
C ASN A 292 -3.32 14.03 3.65
N ILE A 293 -4.56 13.60 3.83
CA ILE A 293 -5.66 14.40 4.36
C ILE A 293 -6.00 13.90 5.76
N ILE A 294 -5.97 14.78 6.76
CA ILE A 294 -6.39 14.45 8.13
C ILE A 294 -7.51 15.37 8.56
N VAL A 295 -8.62 14.81 9.03
CA VAL A 295 -9.79 15.56 9.54
C VAL A 295 -10.06 15.19 10.98
N ASP A 296 -10.06 16.19 11.86
CA ASP A 296 -10.27 16.08 13.31
C ASP A 296 -9.36 15.07 14.02
N GLY A 297 -8.14 14.94 13.51
CA GLY A 297 -7.13 14.05 14.05
C GLY A 297 -5.79 14.75 14.21
N THR A 298 -5.04 14.33 15.23
CA THR A 298 -3.67 14.75 15.46
C THR A 298 -2.69 13.74 14.84
N LEU A 299 -1.67 14.25 14.13
CA LEU A 299 -0.41 13.55 13.91
C LEU A 299 0.48 13.74 15.15
N HIS A 300 0.62 12.71 15.97
CA HIS A 300 1.42 12.73 17.20
C HIS A 300 2.75 12.01 16.99
N VAL A 301 3.84 12.75 17.10
CA VAL A 301 5.21 12.25 16.89
C VAL A 301 5.91 12.15 18.24
N ILE A 302 6.40 10.96 18.58
CA ILE A 302 6.99 10.68 19.89
C ILE A 302 8.33 9.94 19.78
N LYS A 303 9.14 10.00 20.83
CA LYS A 303 10.48 9.37 20.93
C LYS A 303 11.49 9.69 19.83
N GLY A 304 11.33 10.79 19.09
CA GLY A 304 12.37 11.28 18.18
C GLY A 304 12.58 10.45 16.90
N TRP A 305 13.21 11.08 15.91
CA TRP A 305 13.43 10.53 14.56
C TRP A 305 14.75 11.06 13.97
N ASN A 306 15.55 10.22 13.33
CA ASN A 306 16.75 10.68 12.60
C ASN A 306 16.39 11.57 11.41
N SER A 307 15.37 11.21 10.65
CA SER A 307 14.82 12.04 9.57
C SER A 307 13.31 11.89 9.54
N LEU A 308 12.60 13.01 9.55
CA LEU A 308 11.15 13.04 9.48
C LEU A 308 10.70 14.11 8.51
N GLN A 309 9.97 13.69 7.48
CA GLN A 309 9.35 14.61 6.53
C GLN A 309 7.84 14.66 6.79
N ILE A 310 7.30 15.86 6.97
CA ILE A 310 5.87 16.12 7.07
C ILE A 310 5.55 17.21 6.03
N VAL A 311 5.15 16.79 4.83
CA VAL A 311 5.07 17.70 3.68
C VAL A 311 3.82 17.49 2.82
N ARG A 312 3.27 18.57 2.23
CA ARG A 312 2.14 18.50 1.29
C ARG A 312 0.84 17.91 1.85
N ASN A 313 0.71 17.84 3.17
CA ASN A 313 -0.50 17.33 3.80
C ASN A 313 -1.57 18.42 3.92
N ARG A 314 -2.84 18.01 3.97
CA ARG A 314 -3.99 18.85 4.30
C ARG A 314 -4.55 18.44 5.66
N PHE A 315 -4.53 19.34 6.62
CA PHE A 315 -5.01 19.10 7.98
C PHE A 315 -6.23 19.98 8.27
N PHE A 316 -7.30 19.39 8.78
CA PHE A 316 -8.55 20.05 9.10
C PHE A 316 -8.94 19.80 10.55
N ALA A 317 -9.28 20.85 11.29
CA ALA A 317 -9.83 20.74 12.63
C ALA A 317 -11.09 21.60 12.78
N ARG A 318 -12.24 20.98 13.08
CA ARG A 318 -13.47 21.70 13.42
C ARG A 318 -13.37 22.39 14.78
N ASN A 319 -12.60 21.83 15.70
CA ASN A 319 -12.22 22.48 16.96
C ASN A 319 -10.87 23.22 16.78
N PRO A 320 -10.82 24.55 16.93
CA PRO A 320 -9.59 25.31 16.75
C PRO A 320 -8.50 25.00 17.79
N GLU A 321 -8.83 24.37 18.91
CA GLU A 321 -7.86 23.95 19.93
C GLU A 321 -7.19 22.61 19.63
N THR A 322 -7.63 21.89 18.59
CA THR A 322 -7.03 20.59 18.22
C THR A 322 -5.60 20.80 17.72
N PRO A 323 -4.59 20.16 18.33
CA PRO A 323 -3.25 20.14 17.76
C PRO A 323 -3.28 19.25 16.51
N LEU A 324 -3.08 19.84 15.33
CA LEU A 324 -3.04 19.09 14.07
C LEU A 324 -1.78 18.23 13.97
N ILE A 325 -0.67 18.78 14.47
CA ILE A 325 0.59 18.08 14.66
C ILE A 325 1.00 18.31 16.12
N ALA A 326 1.46 17.28 16.80
CA ALA A 326 1.99 17.36 18.16
C ALA A 326 3.29 16.56 18.26
N PHE A 327 4.23 17.05 19.05
CA PHE A 327 5.50 16.38 19.35
C PHE A 327 5.62 16.14 20.86
N GLU A 328 6.13 14.97 21.25
CA GLU A 328 6.59 14.78 22.65
C GLU A 328 7.73 15.76 22.96
N ASP A 329 8.70 15.81 22.06
CA ASP A 329 9.79 16.78 22.05
C ASP A 329 10.30 16.95 20.61
N PHE A 330 10.13 18.15 20.04
CA PHE A 330 10.55 18.46 18.67
C PHE A 330 12.08 18.45 18.51
N SER A 331 12.83 18.71 19.59
CA SER A 331 14.30 18.75 19.54
C SER A 331 14.93 17.37 19.34
N LEU A 332 14.16 16.28 19.54
CA LEU A 332 14.59 14.90 19.30
C LEU A 332 14.47 14.48 17.82
N ILE A 333 14.17 15.41 16.90
CA ILE A 333 14.18 15.15 15.46
C ILE A 333 15.46 15.74 14.87
N ASN A 334 16.37 14.88 14.41
CA ASN A 334 17.69 15.31 13.94
C ASN A 334 17.62 16.07 12.61
N ASN A 335 16.80 15.59 11.66
CA ASN A 335 16.63 16.20 10.35
C ASN A 335 15.13 16.36 10.00
N PRO A 336 14.42 17.34 10.63
CA PRO A 336 13.03 17.61 10.32
C PRO A 336 12.91 18.35 8.98
N VAL A 337 11.94 17.93 8.16
CA VAL A 337 11.48 18.70 6.99
C VAL A 337 9.97 18.83 7.11
N ILE A 338 9.52 19.94 7.68
CA ILE A 338 8.09 20.24 7.83
C ILE A 338 7.80 21.44 6.95
N ASN A 339 7.10 21.24 5.83
CA ASN A 339 6.86 22.33 4.88
C ASN A 339 5.78 22.01 3.83
N ASN A 340 5.27 23.04 3.16
CA ASN A 340 4.28 22.95 2.09
C ASN A 340 2.97 22.25 2.52
N ASN A 341 2.62 22.30 3.79
CA ASN A 341 1.36 21.79 4.32
C ASN A 341 0.26 22.86 4.25
N GLN A 342 -0.99 22.41 4.28
CA GLN A 342 -2.17 23.28 4.36
C GLN A 342 -2.92 22.96 5.66
N TYR A 343 -3.09 23.98 6.50
CA TYR A 343 -3.75 23.87 7.79
C TYR A 343 -5.05 24.67 7.78
N PHE A 344 -6.14 24.04 8.21
CA PHE A 344 -7.47 24.63 8.30
C PHE A 344 -7.95 24.54 9.76
N ALA A 345 -7.83 25.66 10.47
CA ALA A 345 -7.94 25.83 11.91
C ALA A 345 -6.92 24.97 12.68
N GLY A 346 -7.13 24.77 13.99
CA GLY A 346 -6.24 24.00 14.85
C GLY A 346 -4.96 24.73 15.27
N THR A 347 -4.14 24.03 16.05
CA THR A 347 -2.82 24.48 16.52
C THR A 347 -1.71 23.55 16.02
N LEU A 348 -0.47 24.02 16.07
CA LEU A 348 0.72 23.27 15.64
C LEU A 348 1.63 23.15 16.85
N ASN A 349 1.73 21.94 17.39
CA ASN A 349 2.40 21.67 18.66
C ASN A 349 1.89 22.59 19.80
N PHE A 350 0.57 22.80 19.84
CA PHE A 350 -0.13 23.69 20.78
C PHE A 350 0.18 25.19 20.61
N ASP A 351 0.97 25.57 19.60
CA ASP A 351 1.26 26.94 19.25
C ASP A 351 0.35 27.45 18.12
N SER A 352 0.20 28.76 18.00
CA SER A 352 -0.32 29.35 16.76
C SER A 352 0.63 29.07 15.60
N PHE A 353 0.14 29.10 14.35
CA PHE A 353 0.98 28.83 13.17
C PHE A 353 2.21 29.74 13.09
N SER A 354 2.07 31.03 13.42
CA SER A 354 3.21 31.97 13.43
C SER A 354 4.23 31.68 14.53
N GLU A 355 3.77 31.30 15.73
CA GLU A 355 4.66 30.94 16.83
C GLU A 355 5.41 29.63 16.52
N TRP A 356 4.71 28.66 15.92
CA TRP A 356 5.30 27.42 15.44
C TRP A 356 6.41 27.66 14.41
N GLN A 357 6.17 28.50 13.40
CA GLN A 357 7.19 28.84 12.39
C GLN A 357 8.46 29.44 13.01
N ILE A 358 8.31 30.31 14.02
CA ILE A 358 9.43 30.92 14.74
C ILE A 358 10.18 29.87 15.56
N LYS A 359 9.45 29.07 16.36
CA LYS A 359 10.03 28.10 17.30
C LYS A 359 10.71 26.93 16.58
N SER A 360 10.06 26.39 15.56
CA SER A 360 10.56 25.24 14.81
C SER A 360 11.63 25.63 13.80
N ASN A 361 11.64 26.89 13.32
CA ASN A 361 12.37 27.32 12.13
C ASN A 361 12.06 26.43 10.90
N GLN A 362 10.84 25.90 10.81
CA GLN A 362 10.31 25.10 9.73
C GLN A 362 9.07 25.77 9.12
N ASP A 363 8.43 25.10 8.18
CA ASP A 363 7.04 25.34 7.75
C ASP A 363 6.78 26.69 7.04
N GLN A 364 7.83 27.27 6.46
CA GLN A 364 7.81 28.61 5.86
C GLN A 364 6.93 28.73 4.60
N ASN A 365 6.76 27.64 3.85
CA ASN A 365 5.95 27.59 2.62
C ASN A 365 4.57 26.94 2.85
N SER A 366 4.18 26.74 4.10
CA SER A 366 2.86 26.22 4.45
C SER A 366 1.83 27.34 4.56
N THR A 367 0.55 26.98 4.43
CA THR A 367 -0.56 27.93 4.51
C THR A 367 -1.47 27.61 5.69
N PHE A 368 -1.97 28.63 6.38
CA PHE A 368 -2.95 28.49 7.45
C PHE A 368 -4.21 29.30 7.16
N GLN A 369 -5.37 28.69 7.40
CA GLN A 369 -6.69 29.34 7.39
C GLN A 369 -7.34 29.14 8.75
N SER A 370 -8.01 30.14 9.32
CA SER A 370 -8.60 30.06 10.68
C SER A 370 -9.88 29.22 10.77
N ARG A 371 -10.36 28.65 9.67
CA ARG A 371 -11.58 27.84 9.60
C ARG A 371 -11.44 26.72 8.57
N VAL A 372 -12.25 25.68 8.73
CA VAL A 372 -12.45 24.64 7.71
C VAL A 372 -13.14 25.22 6.46
N PRO A 373 -13.01 24.57 5.28
CA PRO A 373 -13.71 24.98 4.07
C PRO A 373 -15.23 24.99 4.26
N VAL A 374 -15.94 25.66 3.34
CA VAL A 374 -17.40 25.62 3.24
C VAL A 374 -17.88 24.97 1.94
N ILE A 375 -16.96 24.70 1.01
CA ILE A 375 -17.23 24.07 -0.27
C ILE A 375 -16.86 22.60 -0.14
N SER A 376 -17.80 21.72 -0.47
CA SER A 376 -17.59 20.27 -0.47
C SER A 376 -16.58 19.86 -1.55
N THR A 377 -15.71 18.90 -1.22
CA THR A 377 -14.68 18.36 -2.12
C THR A 377 -14.72 16.85 -2.11
N TYR A 378 -14.08 16.21 -3.08
CA TYR A 378 -13.95 14.75 -3.13
C TYR A 378 -12.60 14.32 -3.67
N GLU A 379 -12.19 13.12 -3.31
CA GLU A 379 -11.01 12.42 -3.83
C GLU A 379 -11.46 11.12 -4.48
N ILE A 380 -10.83 10.74 -5.60
CA ILE A 380 -11.10 9.47 -6.30
C ILE A 380 -9.82 8.66 -6.41
N SER A 381 -9.89 7.39 -5.99
CA SER A 381 -8.85 6.39 -6.28
C SER A 381 -9.37 5.41 -7.34
N VAL A 382 -8.62 5.29 -8.45
CA VAL A 382 -8.91 4.33 -9.52
C VAL A 382 -8.24 3.01 -9.17
N ASN A 383 -9.00 1.91 -9.20
CA ASN A 383 -8.47 0.60 -8.85
C ASN A 383 -7.44 0.14 -9.90
N ARG A 384 -6.23 -0.20 -9.43
CA ARG A 384 -5.12 -0.62 -10.29
C ARG A 384 -5.35 -1.99 -10.90
N TYR A 385 -6.04 -2.88 -10.22
CA TYR A 385 -6.18 -4.28 -10.64
C TYR A 385 -7.50 -4.54 -11.38
N GLU A 386 -8.53 -3.74 -11.14
CA GLU A 386 -9.87 -3.98 -11.66
C GLU A 386 -10.44 -2.75 -12.36
N LYS A 387 -10.39 -2.77 -13.70
CA LYS A 387 -10.99 -1.74 -14.53
C LYS A 387 -12.46 -1.53 -14.17
N GLY A 388 -12.88 -0.27 -14.05
CA GLY A 388 -14.24 0.09 -13.68
C GLY A 388 -14.50 0.11 -12.18
N ARG A 389 -13.56 -0.37 -11.34
CA ARG A 389 -13.64 -0.24 -9.88
C ARG A 389 -12.93 1.02 -9.42
N GLY A 390 -13.49 1.69 -8.43
CA GLY A 390 -12.87 2.86 -7.82
C GLY A 390 -13.47 3.16 -6.45
N GLN A 391 -12.78 4.01 -5.69
CA GLN A 391 -13.22 4.49 -4.39
C GLN A 391 -13.35 6.01 -4.44
N ILE A 392 -14.38 6.54 -3.78
CA ILE A 392 -14.64 7.97 -3.70
C ILE A 392 -14.75 8.35 -2.23
N ALA A 393 -13.97 9.33 -1.79
CA ALA A 393 -14.12 9.96 -0.48
C ALA A 393 -14.68 11.37 -0.67
N VAL A 394 -15.83 11.66 -0.07
CA VAL A 394 -16.51 12.95 -0.14
C VAL A 394 -16.39 13.67 1.19
N PHE A 395 -15.79 14.86 1.19
CA PHE A 395 -15.76 15.79 2.32
C PHE A 395 -16.84 16.84 2.12
N ASN A 396 -17.99 16.68 2.77
CA ASN A 396 -19.17 17.49 2.54
C ASN A 396 -19.23 18.71 3.46
N TRP A 397 -18.22 19.58 3.36
CA TRP A 397 -18.10 20.81 4.14
C TRP A 397 -19.32 21.74 4.02
N GLY A 398 -19.98 21.74 2.86
CA GLY A 398 -21.17 22.55 2.62
C GLY A 398 -22.45 21.98 3.21
N ASN A 399 -22.39 20.81 3.87
CA ASN A 399 -23.57 20.10 4.41
C ASN A 399 -24.68 19.93 3.35
N GLN A 400 -24.28 19.60 2.12
CA GLN A 400 -25.18 19.43 0.98
C GLN A 400 -25.92 18.10 1.09
N GLU A 401 -27.14 18.02 0.54
CA GLU A 401 -27.88 16.76 0.43
C GLU A 401 -27.26 15.81 -0.61
N PHE A 402 -26.73 16.38 -1.69
CA PHE A 402 -26.04 15.67 -2.75
C PHE A 402 -24.73 16.37 -3.11
N VAL A 403 -23.71 15.60 -3.46
CA VAL A 403 -22.42 16.12 -3.97
C VAL A 403 -22.17 15.59 -5.39
N SER A 404 -21.81 16.50 -6.30
CA SER A 404 -21.51 16.18 -7.69
C SER A 404 -20.08 15.67 -7.88
N VAL A 405 -19.92 14.46 -8.44
CA VAL A 405 -18.63 13.79 -8.63
C VAL A 405 -18.44 13.39 -10.09
N ASN A 406 -17.25 13.63 -10.65
CA ASN A 406 -16.91 13.19 -12.01
C ASN A 406 -16.28 11.78 -12.01
N LEU A 407 -16.97 10.78 -12.56
CA LEU A 407 -16.48 9.40 -12.62
C LEU A 407 -15.73 9.03 -13.90
N SER A 408 -15.43 9.99 -14.79
CA SER A 408 -14.68 9.72 -16.01
C SER A 408 -13.29 9.07 -15.81
N PRO A 409 -12.59 9.24 -14.67
CA PRO A 409 -11.36 8.48 -14.41
C PRO A 409 -11.58 6.98 -14.13
N VAL A 410 -12.78 6.58 -13.69
CA VAL A 410 -13.10 5.21 -13.28
C VAL A 410 -13.92 4.48 -14.35
N LEU A 411 -14.88 5.17 -14.96
CA LEU A 411 -15.88 4.58 -15.86
C LEU A 411 -15.76 5.14 -17.27
N SER A 412 -15.93 4.27 -18.26
CA SER A 412 -16.07 4.66 -19.66
C SER A 412 -17.53 4.98 -20.00
N VAL A 413 -17.78 5.92 -20.92
CA VAL A 413 -19.14 6.20 -21.39
C VAL A 413 -19.76 4.93 -21.99
N GLY A 414 -20.97 4.59 -21.58
CA GLY A 414 -21.67 3.35 -21.96
C GLY A 414 -21.43 2.18 -21.00
N GLN A 415 -20.56 2.32 -20.00
CA GLN A 415 -20.29 1.26 -19.03
C GLN A 415 -21.38 1.20 -17.95
N GLU A 416 -21.86 -0.01 -17.65
CA GLU A 416 -22.76 -0.26 -16.52
C GLU A 416 -21.99 -0.26 -15.20
N PHE A 417 -22.58 0.35 -14.17
CA PHE A 417 -21.98 0.49 -12.86
C PHE A 417 -23.01 0.43 -11.73
N GLN A 418 -22.50 0.11 -10.55
CA GLN A 418 -23.16 0.26 -9.26
C GLN A 418 -22.25 1.06 -8.33
N ILE A 419 -22.85 1.84 -7.44
CA ILE A 419 -22.17 2.57 -6.38
C ILE A 419 -22.77 2.12 -5.05
N PHE A 420 -21.91 1.64 -4.17
CA PHE A 420 -22.28 1.22 -2.82
C PHE A 420 -21.77 2.24 -1.80
N ASP A 421 -22.51 2.42 -0.72
CA ASP A 421 -21.98 3.03 0.49
C ASP A 421 -21.09 2.01 1.21
N VAL A 422 -19.87 2.41 1.55
CA VAL A 422 -18.90 1.50 2.18
C VAL A 422 -19.28 1.14 3.63
N GLN A 423 -20.10 1.95 4.31
CA GLN A 423 -20.60 1.58 5.64
C GLN A 423 -21.81 0.63 5.59
N ASN A 424 -22.39 0.36 4.41
CA ASN A 424 -23.55 -0.51 4.21
C ASN A 424 -23.45 -1.33 2.91
N LEU A 425 -22.42 -2.19 2.82
CA LEU A 425 -22.08 -2.95 1.62
C LEU A 425 -23.04 -4.12 1.33
N SER A 426 -23.65 -4.68 2.37
CA SER A 426 -24.71 -5.68 2.31
C SER A 426 -26.06 -5.09 1.90
N GLY A 427 -26.19 -3.76 1.94
CA GLY A 427 -27.35 -3.02 1.44
C GLY A 427 -27.42 -2.96 -0.09
N ASN A 428 -28.49 -2.33 -0.59
CA ASN A 428 -28.62 -2.06 -2.01
C ASN A 428 -27.64 -0.96 -2.46
N PRO A 429 -27.20 -0.96 -3.74
CA PRO A 429 -26.45 0.16 -4.28
C PRO A 429 -27.20 1.49 -4.06
N VAL A 430 -26.48 2.53 -3.63
CA VAL A 430 -27.03 3.88 -3.51
C VAL A 430 -27.32 4.51 -4.88
N LEU A 431 -26.65 4.00 -5.92
CA LEU A 431 -26.90 4.36 -7.32
C LEU A 431 -26.49 3.22 -8.25
N SER A 432 -27.23 3.02 -9.35
CA SER A 432 -26.85 2.13 -10.43
C SER A 432 -27.28 2.70 -11.78
N GLY A 433 -26.62 2.26 -12.86
CA GLY A 433 -27.01 2.62 -14.23
C GLY A 433 -25.88 2.53 -15.24
N VAL A 434 -26.09 3.16 -16.40
CA VAL A 434 -25.09 3.28 -17.46
C VAL A 434 -24.43 4.66 -17.37
N TYR A 435 -23.10 4.72 -17.34
CA TYR A 435 -22.39 5.98 -17.27
C TYR A 435 -22.52 6.74 -18.60
N LYS A 436 -23.19 7.90 -18.58
CA LYS A 436 -23.45 8.73 -19.78
C LYS A 436 -22.38 9.80 -20.03
N GLY A 437 -21.31 9.82 -19.23
CA GLY A 437 -20.35 10.94 -19.16
C GLY A 437 -20.82 12.04 -18.21
N GLY A 438 -19.91 12.95 -17.84
CA GLY A 438 -20.20 14.05 -16.92
C GLY A 438 -20.20 13.67 -15.44
N THR A 439 -20.89 14.44 -14.62
CA THR A 439 -20.96 14.25 -13.16
C THR A 439 -22.16 13.44 -12.72
N ILE A 440 -22.02 12.76 -11.59
CA ILE A 440 -23.04 11.98 -10.89
C ILE A 440 -23.30 12.62 -9.53
N GLN A 441 -24.55 12.59 -9.06
CA GLN A 441 -24.92 13.06 -7.72
C GLN A 441 -24.83 11.91 -6.72
N LEU A 442 -24.00 12.08 -5.68
CA LEU A 442 -23.90 11.12 -4.58
C LEU A 442 -24.70 11.63 -3.37
N PRO A 443 -25.56 10.80 -2.76
CA PRO A 443 -26.37 11.19 -1.60
C PRO A 443 -25.50 11.31 -0.33
N MET A 444 -25.75 12.34 0.48
CA MET A 444 -25.01 12.61 1.72
C MET A 444 -25.93 12.64 2.96
N ARG A 445 -27.09 11.98 2.90
CA ARG A 445 -28.04 11.83 4.03
C ARG A 445 -28.27 10.35 4.37
N LEU A 446 -27.21 9.55 4.28
CA LEU A 446 -27.26 8.12 4.56
C LEU A 446 -27.26 7.87 6.08
N THR A 447 -28.05 6.89 6.51
CA THR A 447 -28.21 6.53 7.93
C THR A 447 -27.89 5.07 8.21
N ASP A 448 -28.10 4.19 7.23
CA ASP A 448 -27.91 2.76 7.38
C ASP A 448 -26.42 2.43 7.49
N ILE A 449 -26.07 1.55 8.43
CA ILE A 449 -24.73 1.01 8.57
C ILE A 449 -24.82 -0.48 8.88
N GLU A 450 -23.76 -1.20 8.55
CA GLU A 450 -23.51 -2.52 9.11
C GLU A 450 -23.03 -2.39 10.57
N LEU A 451 -23.42 -3.35 11.40
CA LEU A 451 -22.99 -3.42 12.79
C LEU A 451 -22.12 -4.67 13.00
N PRO A 452 -21.16 -4.63 13.96
CA PRO A 452 -20.40 -5.81 14.33
C PRO A 452 -21.30 -6.98 14.74
N PHE A 453 -20.89 -8.22 14.42
CA PHE A 453 -21.62 -9.42 14.88
C PHE A 453 -21.59 -9.54 16.40
N LEU A 454 -20.44 -9.28 17.02
CA LEU A 454 -20.26 -9.41 18.46
C LEU A 454 -21.20 -8.47 19.25
N GLU A 455 -22.02 -9.03 20.14
CA GLU A 455 -23.00 -8.27 20.92
C GLU A 455 -22.39 -7.38 22.00
N ASP A 456 -21.27 -7.79 22.63
CA ASP A 456 -20.57 -6.95 23.63
C ASP A 456 -19.68 -5.89 22.96
N SER A 457 -20.29 -5.11 22.07
CA SER A 457 -19.66 -3.96 21.41
C SER A 457 -20.48 -2.70 21.65
N PHE A 458 -19.83 -1.55 21.57
CA PHE A 458 -20.51 -0.26 21.71
C PHE A 458 -21.25 0.13 20.42
N LYS A 459 -22.18 -0.73 19.97
CA LYS A 459 -22.95 -0.58 18.73
C LYS A 459 -23.76 0.71 18.69
N ASP A 460 -24.21 1.17 19.87
CA ASP A 460 -24.97 2.41 20.06
C ASP A 460 -24.19 3.68 19.67
N GLU A 461 -22.86 3.62 19.70
CA GLU A 461 -21.97 4.71 19.28
C GLU A 461 -21.71 4.72 17.76
N LEU A 462 -21.94 3.57 17.10
CA LEU A 462 -21.75 3.42 15.66
C LEU A 462 -22.95 4.02 14.94
N VAL A 463 -22.70 5.11 14.22
CA VAL A 463 -23.65 5.68 13.26
C VAL A 463 -22.89 6.16 12.04
N HIS A 464 -23.62 6.33 10.95
CA HIS A 464 -23.07 6.73 9.66
C HIS A 464 -22.30 8.06 9.77
N THR A 465 -21.19 8.19 9.03
CA THR A 465 -20.39 9.43 8.95
C THR A 465 -21.02 10.56 8.14
N SER A 466 -22.21 10.33 7.59
CA SER A 466 -22.98 11.33 6.85
C SER A 466 -23.71 12.23 7.85
N PRO A 467 -23.89 13.52 7.51
CA PRO A 467 -23.63 14.12 6.20
C PRO A 467 -22.20 14.58 5.94
N GLU A 468 -21.31 14.60 6.93
CA GLU A 468 -20.03 15.31 6.83
C GLU A 468 -19.02 14.58 5.94
N PHE A 469 -19.04 13.24 5.97
CA PHE A 469 -18.08 12.41 5.25
C PHE A 469 -18.77 11.16 4.67
N GLY A 470 -18.55 10.92 3.38
CA GLY A 470 -19.14 9.78 2.65
C GLY A 470 -18.05 9.02 1.92
N ILE A 471 -18.12 7.69 1.95
CA ILE A 471 -17.19 6.84 1.21
C ILE A 471 -18.01 5.90 0.35
N PHE A 472 -17.69 5.90 -0.94
CA PHE A 472 -18.43 5.14 -1.92
C PHE A 472 -17.50 4.21 -2.70
N LEU A 473 -17.97 2.99 -2.92
CA LEU A 473 -17.32 2.01 -3.77
C LEU A 473 -18.04 1.96 -5.11
N VAL A 474 -17.33 2.29 -6.19
CA VAL A 474 -17.81 2.13 -7.57
C VAL A 474 -17.41 0.75 -8.05
N LEU A 475 -18.38 -0.02 -8.54
CA LEU A 475 -18.18 -1.34 -9.12
C LEU A 475 -18.73 -1.39 -10.56
N PRO A 476 -18.01 -2.04 -11.48
CA PRO A 476 -18.56 -2.39 -12.79
C PRO A 476 -19.57 -3.54 -12.65
N VAL A 477 -20.63 -3.53 -13.45
CA VAL A 477 -21.53 -4.69 -13.59
C VAL A 477 -20.91 -5.69 -14.58
N LYS A 478 -20.94 -7.00 -14.30
CA LYS A 478 -20.22 -8.04 -15.06
C LYS A 478 -20.98 -9.37 -15.11
N ASP A 479 -21.23 -9.87 -16.32
CA ASP A 479 -21.81 -11.20 -16.57
C ASP A 479 -20.73 -12.29 -16.66
N GLY A 480 -20.27 -12.79 -15.51
CA GLY A 480 -19.51 -14.05 -15.45
C GLY A 480 -18.13 -14.07 -16.11
N TYR A 481 -17.91 -15.12 -16.91
CA TYR A 481 -16.58 -15.68 -17.20
C TYR A 481 -15.88 -15.05 -18.41
N ALA A 482 -15.30 -13.84 -18.25
CA ALA A 482 -14.41 -13.28 -19.27
C ALA A 482 -13.12 -14.12 -19.39
N THR A 483 -12.55 -14.18 -20.61
CA THR A 483 -11.35 -14.96 -20.95
C THR A 483 -10.14 -14.51 -20.14
N GLY A 484 -9.93 -15.15 -18.98
CA GLY A 484 -8.86 -14.84 -18.04
C GLY A 484 -9.07 -13.52 -17.28
N PRO A 485 -8.44 -13.37 -16.11
CA PRO A 485 -8.47 -12.09 -15.42
C PRO A 485 -7.74 -11.05 -16.28
N GLU A 486 -8.41 -9.97 -16.69
CA GLU A 486 -7.72 -8.74 -17.16
C GLU A 486 -6.94 -8.17 -15.97
N VAL A 487 -5.72 -8.68 -15.76
CA VAL A 487 -4.78 -8.19 -14.77
C VAL A 487 -3.99 -7.07 -15.42
N SER A 488 -4.36 -5.84 -15.11
CA SER A 488 -3.57 -4.66 -15.48
C SER A 488 -2.79 -4.16 -14.28
N GLU A 489 -1.81 -4.93 -13.77
CA GLU A 489 -0.85 -4.30 -12.85
C GLU A 489 0.01 -3.33 -13.65
N VAL A 490 -0.41 -2.06 -13.68
CA VAL A 490 0.45 -0.97 -14.14
C VAL A 490 1.48 -0.76 -13.02
N LEU A 491 2.60 -1.50 -13.09
CA LEU A 491 3.72 -1.32 -12.16
C LEU A 491 4.15 0.15 -12.20
N PRO A 492 4.34 0.83 -11.06
CA PRO A 492 4.72 2.24 -11.09
C PRO A 492 6.09 2.42 -11.75
N MET A 493 6.33 3.61 -12.31
CA MET A 493 7.66 3.94 -12.82
C MET A 493 8.69 3.77 -11.71
N LYS A 494 9.73 2.98 -11.98
CA LYS A 494 10.72 2.61 -10.96
C LYS A 494 12.10 2.46 -11.57
N ILE A 495 13.04 3.28 -11.13
CA ILE A 495 14.47 3.05 -11.34
C ILE A 495 14.85 1.79 -10.58
N ARG A 496 15.35 0.80 -11.33
CA ARG A 496 15.82 -0.49 -10.80
C ARG A 496 17.29 -0.41 -10.40
N LYS A 497 18.10 0.27 -11.23
CA LYS A 497 19.54 0.30 -11.05
C LYS A 497 20.17 1.51 -11.74
N CYS A 498 21.16 2.11 -11.08
CA CYS A 498 22.02 3.14 -11.65
C CYS A 498 23.47 2.64 -11.59
N TYR A 499 24.14 2.49 -12.75
CA TYR A 499 25.45 1.84 -12.83
C TYR A 499 26.31 2.34 -14.01
N PRO A 500 27.65 2.30 -13.90
CA PRO A 500 28.40 2.04 -12.67
C PRO A 500 28.14 3.12 -11.61
N ASN A 501 28.14 2.75 -10.33
CA ASN A 501 28.01 3.70 -9.21
C ASN A 501 29.02 3.27 -8.13
N PRO A 502 30.18 3.94 -7.99
CA PRO A 502 30.52 5.24 -8.58
C PRO A 502 30.65 5.24 -10.11
N THR A 503 30.27 6.33 -10.76
CA THR A 503 30.50 6.59 -12.19
C THR A 503 31.65 7.59 -12.40
N VAL A 504 32.22 7.61 -13.60
CA VAL A 504 33.14 8.66 -14.03
C VAL A 504 32.41 9.60 -14.97
N ASP A 505 32.02 9.17 -16.18
CA ASP A 505 31.37 10.04 -17.17
C ASP A 505 30.04 9.50 -17.69
N ILE A 506 29.83 8.18 -17.70
CA ILE A 506 28.64 7.57 -18.29
C ILE A 506 27.88 6.79 -17.21
N LEU A 507 26.58 7.02 -17.12
CA LEU A 507 25.70 6.34 -16.20
C LEU A 507 24.55 5.67 -16.97
N ALA A 508 24.43 4.35 -16.84
CA ALA A 508 23.24 3.62 -17.23
C ALA A 508 22.21 3.63 -16.09
N VAL A 509 20.96 3.92 -16.44
CA VAL A 509 19.80 3.90 -15.55
C VAL A 509 18.82 2.88 -16.11
N ASP A 510 18.74 1.70 -15.48
CA ASP A 510 17.72 0.70 -15.78
C ASP A 510 16.46 1.05 -14.99
N PHE A 511 15.31 1.09 -15.66
CA PHE A 511 14.04 1.42 -15.04
C PHE A 511 12.86 0.72 -15.71
N TYR A 512 11.77 0.56 -14.96
CA TYR A 512 10.48 0.16 -15.50
C TYR A 512 9.64 1.40 -15.79
N ALA A 513 8.98 1.45 -16.95
CA ALA A 513 8.00 2.47 -17.31
C ALA A 513 6.59 1.87 -17.48
N PRO A 514 5.57 2.42 -16.79
CA PRO A 514 4.18 1.94 -16.81
C PRO A 514 3.43 2.19 -18.11
N SER A 515 3.96 3.05 -18.97
CA SER A 515 3.33 3.43 -20.22
C SER A 515 4.40 3.89 -21.21
N ARG A 516 4.01 3.98 -22.48
CA ARG A 516 4.81 4.67 -23.49
C ARG A 516 4.66 6.17 -23.25
N ASP A 517 5.71 6.81 -22.77
CA ASP A 517 5.71 8.22 -22.40
C ASP A 517 7.06 8.87 -22.73
N ILE A 518 7.08 10.20 -22.83
CA ILE A 518 8.32 10.97 -22.87
C ILE A 518 8.68 11.32 -21.43
N LEU A 519 9.73 10.71 -20.92
CA LEU A 519 10.24 10.97 -19.58
C LEU A 519 11.23 12.13 -19.61
N LYS A 520 11.19 12.98 -18.58
CA LYS A 520 12.27 13.91 -18.27
C LYS A 520 13.24 13.23 -17.31
N ALA A 521 14.48 13.11 -17.74
CA ALA A 521 15.59 12.71 -16.89
C ALA A 521 16.32 13.96 -16.41
N GLU A 522 16.35 14.19 -15.11
CA GLU A 522 16.94 15.36 -14.48
C GLU A 522 18.01 14.93 -13.47
N VAL A 523 19.10 15.67 -13.41
CA VAL A 523 20.24 15.41 -12.53
C VAL A 523 20.40 16.60 -11.61
N PHE A 524 20.21 16.39 -10.32
CA PHE A 524 20.34 17.41 -9.29
C PHE A 524 21.61 17.19 -8.47
N ASP A 525 22.26 18.26 -8.01
CA ASP A 525 23.32 18.16 -7.01
C ASP A 525 22.76 17.96 -5.59
N GLU A 526 23.63 17.79 -4.58
CA GLU A 526 23.21 17.62 -3.18
C GLU A 526 22.44 18.80 -2.59
N ALA A 527 22.54 19.98 -3.20
CA ALA A 527 21.79 21.18 -2.81
C ALA A 527 20.43 21.28 -3.54
N GLY A 528 20.08 20.30 -4.38
CA GLY A 528 18.84 20.28 -5.15
C GLY A 528 18.85 21.18 -6.39
N ARG A 529 20.01 21.67 -6.83
CA ARG A 529 20.12 22.48 -8.05
C ARG A 529 20.17 21.57 -9.28
N LEU A 530 19.42 21.93 -10.31
CA LEU A 530 19.41 21.18 -11.58
C LEU A 530 20.73 21.41 -12.34
N MET A 531 21.44 20.33 -12.62
CA MET A 531 22.78 20.33 -13.24
C MET A 531 22.76 19.82 -14.68
N HIS A 532 21.87 18.88 -14.99
CA HIS A 532 21.69 18.33 -16.33
C HIS A 532 20.24 17.84 -16.50
N HIS A 533 19.72 17.91 -17.73
CA HIS A 533 18.43 17.30 -18.06
C HIS A 533 18.37 16.86 -19.53
N GLU A 534 17.62 15.79 -19.80
CA GLU A 534 17.30 15.35 -21.16
C GLU A 534 15.94 14.63 -21.21
N GLU A 535 15.39 14.47 -22.41
CA GLU A 535 14.15 13.74 -22.64
C GLU A 535 14.43 12.33 -23.16
N TYR A 536 13.68 11.35 -22.68
CA TYR A 536 13.78 9.96 -23.09
C TYR A 536 12.42 9.40 -23.50
N ARG A 537 12.34 8.82 -24.70
CA ARG A 537 11.13 8.13 -25.16
C ARG A 537 11.08 6.72 -24.56
N ALA A 538 10.38 6.57 -23.45
CA ALA A 538 10.22 5.28 -22.80
C ALA A 538 9.24 4.38 -23.56
N THR A 539 9.59 3.10 -23.64
CA THR A 539 8.67 2.04 -24.02
C THR A 539 7.99 1.46 -22.79
N PHE A 540 6.83 0.83 -22.95
CA PHE A 540 6.22 0.10 -21.83
C PHE A 540 7.12 -1.06 -21.39
N GLY A 541 7.34 -1.21 -20.09
CA GLY A 541 8.19 -2.26 -19.54
C GLY A 541 9.58 -1.76 -19.15
N ASP A 542 10.58 -2.63 -19.31
CA ASP A 542 11.96 -2.34 -18.91
C ASP A 542 12.70 -1.53 -19.98
N ASN A 543 13.37 -0.48 -19.52
CA ASN A 543 14.13 0.46 -20.35
C ASN A 543 15.50 0.70 -19.72
N THR A 544 16.46 1.11 -20.56
CA THR A 544 17.77 1.61 -20.13
C THR A 544 18.01 2.98 -20.75
N LEU A 545 18.22 3.97 -19.89
CA LEU A 545 18.66 5.32 -20.25
C LEU A 545 20.16 5.45 -20.01
N ILE A 546 20.89 6.08 -20.93
CA ILE A 546 22.33 6.35 -20.79
C ILE A 546 22.53 7.86 -20.64
N LEU A 547 22.91 8.31 -19.44
CA LEU A 547 23.24 9.70 -19.16
C LEU A 547 24.73 9.95 -19.36
N ASN A 548 25.07 11.05 -20.03
CA ASN A 548 26.44 11.56 -20.10
C ASN A 548 26.65 12.67 -19.07
N LEU A 549 27.38 12.34 -18.02
CA LEU A 549 27.70 13.23 -16.91
C LEU A 549 29.08 13.90 -17.07
N ALA A 550 29.80 13.73 -18.18
CA ALA A 550 31.19 14.20 -18.34
C ALA A 550 31.40 15.71 -18.07
N SER A 551 30.37 16.54 -18.27
CA SER A 551 30.41 17.98 -17.99
C SER A 551 30.31 18.33 -16.50
N LEU A 552 29.97 17.38 -15.64
CA LEU A 552 29.77 17.59 -14.21
C LEU A 552 31.07 17.30 -13.42
N SER A 553 31.29 18.03 -12.34
CA SER A 553 32.39 17.78 -11.40
C SER A 553 32.16 16.51 -10.57
N GLY A 554 33.21 15.96 -9.96
CA GLY A 554 33.09 14.91 -8.95
C GLY A 554 32.16 15.34 -7.80
N GLY A 555 31.30 14.43 -7.35
CA GLY A 555 30.29 14.74 -6.36
C GLY A 555 29.12 13.76 -6.38
N VAL A 556 28.20 13.94 -5.44
CA VAL A 556 26.96 13.16 -5.37
C VAL A 556 25.86 13.89 -6.13
N TYR A 557 25.09 13.11 -6.89
CA TYR A 557 23.95 13.58 -7.67
C TYR A 557 22.71 12.73 -7.42
N ILE A 558 21.53 13.34 -7.56
CA ILE A 558 20.22 12.68 -7.57
C ILE A 558 19.74 12.67 -9.01
N ILE A 559 19.58 11.47 -9.57
CA ILE A 559 18.94 11.27 -10.87
C ILE A 559 17.45 11.11 -10.62
N SER A 560 16.63 11.89 -11.33
CA SER A 560 15.17 11.86 -11.26
C SER A 560 14.62 11.58 -12.65
N LEU A 561 13.80 10.54 -12.77
CA LEU A 561 12.93 10.32 -13.92
C LEU A 561 11.54 10.80 -13.56
N SER A 562 10.93 11.62 -14.41
CA SER A 562 9.54 12.07 -14.27
C SER A 562 8.75 11.89 -15.57
N GLY A 563 7.52 11.39 -15.47
CA GLY A 563 6.59 11.23 -16.59
C GLY A 563 5.57 12.37 -16.69
N THR A 564 4.87 12.47 -17.82
CA THR A 564 3.87 13.54 -18.07
C THR A 564 2.64 13.41 -17.18
N SER A 565 2.40 12.22 -16.63
CA SER A 565 1.33 11.88 -15.69
C SER A 565 1.68 12.15 -14.21
N GLY A 566 2.83 12.78 -13.91
CA GLY A 566 3.26 13.11 -12.54
C GLY A 566 3.96 11.96 -11.80
N GLN A 567 4.18 10.82 -12.48
CA GLN A 567 4.98 9.72 -11.93
C GLN A 567 6.45 10.14 -11.80
N LYS A 568 7.11 9.75 -10.71
CA LYS A 568 8.51 10.11 -10.43
C LYS A 568 9.28 8.93 -9.83
N SER A 569 10.54 8.78 -10.18
CA SER A 569 11.45 7.80 -9.57
C SER A 569 12.88 8.35 -9.53
N GLU A 570 13.62 8.09 -8.45
CA GLU A 570 14.93 8.69 -8.21
C GLU A 570 16.00 7.65 -7.81
N CYS A 571 17.27 7.95 -8.12
CA CYS A 571 18.43 7.22 -7.61
C CYS A 571 19.58 8.17 -7.26
N LYS A 572 20.37 7.84 -6.23
CA LYS A 572 21.56 8.60 -5.83
C LYS A 572 22.82 8.00 -6.45
N VAL A 573 23.69 8.84 -7.02
CA VAL A 573 24.90 8.44 -7.77
C VAL A 573 26.10 9.26 -7.33
N LEU A 574 27.27 8.63 -7.18
CA LEU A 574 28.54 9.31 -6.94
C LEU A 574 29.35 9.38 -8.25
N LYS A 575 29.55 10.59 -8.79
CA LYS A 575 30.53 10.86 -9.85
C LYS A 575 31.92 11.01 -9.23
N ARG A 576 32.93 10.43 -9.87
CA ARG A 576 34.36 10.69 -9.61
C ARG A 576 34.96 11.51 -10.76
N ASP A 577 35.90 12.38 -10.43
CA ASP A 577 36.70 13.06 -11.46
C ASP A 577 37.65 12.08 -12.15
N PHE A 578 37.87 12.29 -13.45
CA PHE A 578 38.84 11.53 -14.22
C PHE A 578 40.26 11.92 -13.80
N VAL A 579 40.95 11.07 -13.04
CA VAL A 579 42.36 11.27 -12.70
C VAL A 579 43.24 10.71 -13.82
N LEU A 580 43.84 11.59 -14.62
CA LEU A 580 44.97 11.22 -15.47
C LEU A 580 46.19 10.97 -14.56
N ASN A 581 46.64 9.72 -14.45
CA ASN A 581 47.98 9.44 -13.92
C ASN A 581 49.03 10.00 -14.89
N MET A 582 49.43 11.26 -14.69
CA MET A 582 50.62 11.83 -15.34
C MET A 582 51.71 12.09 -14.28
N ASN A 583 52.88 11.51 -14.55
CA ASN A 583 54.22 11.76 -14.00
C ASN A 583 54.66 11.02 -12.72
N SER A 584 55.30 9.86 -12.92
CA SER A 584 56.49 9.46 -12.15
C SER A 584 57.76 9.65 -13.01
N GLY A 585 58.10 10.92 -13.28
CA GLY A 585 59.40 11.32 -13.82
C GLY A 585 60.07 12.25 -12.82
N GLY A 586 61.00 11.74 -12.01
CA GLY A 586 61.67 12.56 -11.00
C GLY A 586 62.62 11.79 -10.09
N GLY A 587 63.79 11.43 -10.64
CA GLY A 587 65.10 11.36 -9.96
C GLY A 587 65.21 10.62 -8.61
N VAL A 588 65.64 9.35 -8.67
CA VAL A 588 66.39 8.74 -7.56
C VAL A 588 67.87 8.90 -7.86
N LYS A 589 68.57 9.61 -6.97
CA LYS A 589 70.04 9.67 -6.94
C LYS A 589 70.57 8.27 -6.66
N VAL A 590 71.55 7.90 -7.47
CA VAL A 590 72.49 6.80 -7.26
C VAL A 590 73.32 7.15 -6.03
N ASP A 591 73.32 6.28 -5.03
CA ASP A 591 74.49 6.03 -4.20
C ASP A 591 74.78 4.52 -4.26
N ASP A 592 76.02 4.26 -4.63
CA ASP A 592 76.69 3.00 -4.89
C ASP A 592 77.07 2.36 -3.55
N GLU A 593 76.77 1.08 -3.32
CA GLU A 593 77.64 0.17 -2.56
C GLU A 593 77.18 -1.30 -2.66
N SER A 594 77.93 -2.04 -3.50
CA SER A 594 78.47 -3.39 -3.32
C SER A 594 77.57 -4.59 -2.96
N ASP A 595 77.57 -5.55 -3.91
CA ASP A 595 77.83 -6.99 -3.72
C ASP A 595 77.30 -7.70 -2.46
N GLN A 596 76.31 -8.58 -2.63
CA GLN A 596 76.53 -10.04 -2.54
C GLN A 596 75.25 -10.86 -2.76
N ASP A 597 75.45 -11.95 -3.50
CA ASP A 597 74.77 -13.25 -3.44
C ASP A 597 73.45 -13.51 -4.19
N ARG A 598 73.68 -14.22 -5.31
CA ARG A 598 72.85 -15.28 -5.88
C ARG A 598 72.54 -16.36 -4.85
N GLU A 599 71.33 -16.93 -4.95
CA GLU A 599 70.93 -18.35 -4.85
C GLU A 599 69.44 -18.35 -4.46
N ASN A 600 68.48 -18.78 -5.28
CA ASN A 600 68.17 -20.09 -5.88
C ASN A 600 66.80 -20.56 -5.33
N PHE A 601 66.13 -21.36 -6.15
CA PHE A 601 64.99 -22.27 -5.89
C PHE A 601 63.55 -21.75 -6.00
N ASP A 602 62.91 -22.33 -7.04
CA ASP A 602 61.58 -23.00 -7.08
C ASP A 602 60.32 -22.25 -6.62
#